data_AF-A0A2I1HW23-F1
#
_entry.id   AF-A0A2I1HW23-F1
#
_cell.length_a   1.000
_cell.length_b   1.000
_cell.length_c   1.000
_cell.angle_alpha   90.00
_cell.angle_beta   90.00
_cell.angle_gamma   90.00
#
_symmetry.space_group_name_H-M   'P 1'
#
loop_
_entity.id
_entity.type
_entity.pdbx_description
1 polymer ?
#
loop_
_entity_poly.entity_id
_entity_poly.type
_entity_poly.pdbx_seq_one_letter_code
_entity_poly.pdbx_strand_id
1 'polypeptide(L)'
;LRSKARDFGVRQNPNREELINGLTENPPKNVNVAKEAFEYLNTQQEGFTDSDWKKLENVKFILIQSTNKFVSPRDCFLKLKEGSLDNFFLWVDFGTKANEFLAKCGVKKPSSYDFSKISVDPSHKLWNLYLENYLKILTKINPNLETILNLAANPIYPKIREMSLKYFVDNFYSKYSKFYKPEEIDVAFLPCSNSNSYAKHSECFINDKCKSIGFKIIREDLRSKAGDFGVRQNPNR
;
A
#
# COMPACT_ATOMS: atom_id res chain seq x y z
N LEU A 1 -19.63 19.95 44.30
CA LEU A 1 -18.22 20.43 44.32
C LEU A 1 -17.71 20.84 42.93
N ARG A 2 -17.84 20.02 41.86
CA ARG A 2 -17.40 20.38 40.50
C ARG A 2 -18.02 21.67 39.92
N SER A 3 -19.28 21.97 40.24
CA SER A 3 -19.99 23.16 39.73
C SER A 3 -19.52 24.51 40.31
N LYS A 4 -18.79 24.52 41.43
CA LYS A 4 -18.25 25.75 42.06
C LYS A 4 -16.75 25.95 41.83
N ALA A 5 -16.10 25.09 41.03
CA ALA A 5 -14.65 25.12 40.85
C ALA A 5 -14.14 26.43 40.24
N ARG A 6 -14.94 27.06 39.35
CA ARG A 6 -14.62 28.37 38.76
C ARG A 6 -14.59 29.49 39.81
N ASP A 7 -15.43 29.41 40.84
CA ASP A 7 -15.50 30.40 41.92
C ASP A 7 -14.24 30.37 42.80
N PHE A 8 -13.47 29.27 42.75
CA PHE A 8 -12.19 29.12 43.44
C PHE A 8 -10.97 29.27 42.50
N GLY A 9 -11.17 29.78 41.28
CA GLY A 9 -10.08 29.98 40.31
C GLY A 9 -9.48 28.68 39.73
N VAL A 10 -10.11 27.53 39.99
CA VAL A 10 -9.65 26.24 39.46
C VAL A 10 -10.12 26.11 38.01
N ARG A 11 -9.16 26.01 37.09
CA ARG A 11 -9.46 25.81 35.66
C ARG A 11 -10.10 24.44 35.46
N GLN A 12 -11.10 24.40 34.58
CA GLN A 12 -11.77 23.14 34.22
C GLN A 12 -10.89 22.23 33.35
N ASN A 13 -10.08 22.83 32.47
CA ASN A 13 -9.14 22.14 31.59
C ASN A 13 -7.76 22.80 31.70
N PRO A 14 -6.67 22.04 31.51
CA PRO A 14 -5.35 22.60 31.25
C PRO A 14 -5.37 23.48 29.98
N ASN A 15 -4.43 24.40 29.87
CA ASN A 15 -4.23 25.17 28.65
C ASN A 15 -3.58 24.31 27.55
N ARG A 16 -3.59 24.83 26.31
CA ARG A 16 -3.02 24.20 25.10
C ARG A 16 -1.60 23.66 25.31
N GLU A 17 -0.71 24.43 25.92
CA GLU A 17 0.69 24.03 26.13
C GLU A 17 0.82 22.94 27.19
N GLU A 18 0.06 23.04 28.28
CA GLU A 18 -0.02 22.03 29.34
C GLU A 18 -0.53 20.68 28.78
N LEU A 19 -1.53 20.70 27.88
CA LEU A 19 -2.04 19.49 27.21
C LEU A 19 -0.97 18.83 26.33
N ILE A 20 -0.26 19.62 25.53
CA ILE A 20 0.80 19.12 24.64
C ILE A 20 1.97 18.56 25.46
N ASN A 21 2.43 19.27 26.48
CA ASN A 21 3.53 18.80 27.33
C ASN A 21 3.12 17.54 28.10
N GLY A 22 1.89 17.50 28.64
CA GLY A 22 1.36 16.31 29.30
C GLY A 22 1.35 15.08 28.39
N LEU A 23 0.89 15.23 27.14
CA LEU A 23 0.88 14.14 26.16
C LEU A 23 2.30 13.68 25.76
N THR A 24 3.22 14.63 25.57
CA THR A 24 4.55 14.34 25.02
C THR A 24 5.55 13.84 26.06
N GLU A 25 5.46 14.33 27.30
CA GLU A 25 6.32 13.91 28.42
C GLU A 25 5.79 12.63 29.08
N ASN A 26 4.47 12.45 29.13
CA ASN A 26 3.82 11.32 29.79
C ASN A 26 2.82 10.61 28.86
N PRO A 27 3.29 10.03 27.74
CA PRO A 27 2.40 9.42 26.76
C PRO A 27 1.64 8.21 27.35
N PRO A 28 0.38 7.98 26.94
CA PRO A 28 -0.42 6.86 27.40
C PRO A 28 0.24 5.49 27.16
N LYS A 29 0.34 4.68 28.22
CA LYS A 29 1.09 3.41 28.21
C LYS A 29 0.24 2.16 27.94
N ASN A 30 -1.06 2.30 27.72
CA ASN A 30 -1.94 1.20 27.34
C ASN A 30 -3.10 1.70 26.48
N VAL A 31 -3.78 0.79 25.78
CA VAL A 31 -4.82 1.14 24.79
C VAL A 31 -6.02 1.84 25.40
N ASN A 32 -6.46 1.46 26.60
CA ASN A 32 -7.63 2.07 27.24
C ASN A 32 -7.33 3.52 27.64
N VAL A 33 -6.19 3.75 28.30
CA VAL A 33 -5.76 5.10 28.68
C VAL A 33 -5.44 5.95 27.45
N ALA A 34 -4.87 5.35 26.40
CA ALA A 34 -4.63 6.05 25.13
C ALA A 34 -5.93 6.51 24.50
N LYS A 35 -6.92 5.61 24.42
CA LYS A 35 -8.26 5.94 23.93
C LYS A 35 -8.87 7.09 24.72
N GLU A 36 -8.95 7.00 26.05
CA GLU A 36 -9.52 8.05 26.89
C GLU A 36 -8.80 9.39 26.71
N ALA A 37 -7.46 9.38 26.70
CA ALA A 37 -6.65 10.58 26.50
C ALA A 37 -6.90 11.22 25.13
N PHE A 38 -6.90 10.44 24.05
CA PHE A 38 -7.12 10.94 22.70
C PHE A 38 -8.56 11.41 22.49
N GLU A 39 -9.55 10.75 23.07
CA GLU A 39 -10.94 11.21 23.05
C GLU A 39 -11.11 12.53 23.79
N TYR A 40 -10.47 12.68 24.96
CA TYR A 40 -10.45 13.95 25.69
C TYR A 40 -9.79 15.06 24.86
N LEU A 41 -8.61 14.81 24.30
CA LEU A 41 -7.90 15.79 23.46
C LEU A 41 -8.69 16.16 22.20
N ASN A 42 -9.47 15.23 21.63
CA ASN A 42 -10.39 15.54 20.54
C ASN A 42 -11.42 16.61 20.93
N THR A 43 -11.89 16.63 22.20
CA THR A 43 -12.81 17.67 22.68
C THR A 43 -12.15 19.05 22.85
N GLN A 44 -10.82 19.09 22.94
CA GLN A 44 -10.04 20.31 23.13
C GLN A 44 -9.43 20.83 21.81
N GLN A 45 -9.68 20.16 20.67
CA GLN A 45 -8.96 20.38 19.41
C GLN A 45 -9.09 21.81 18.85
N GLU A 46 -10.18 22.53 19.14
CA GLU A 46 -10.36 23.92 18.72
C GLU A 46 -9.35 24.88 19.36
N GLY A 47 -8.77 24.48 20.50
CA GLY A 47 -7.73 25.25 21.18
C GLY A 47 -6.34 25.08 20.59
N PHE A 48 -6.12 24.17 19.63
CA PHE A 48 -4.80 23.90 19.05
C PHE A 48 -4.55 24.73 17.80
N THR A 49 -3.28 25.09 17.57
CA THR A 49 -2.83 25.83 16.39
C THR A 49 -2.20 24.89 15.36
N ASP A 50 -2.03 25.37 14.12
CA ASP A 50 -1.28 24.63 13.09
C ASP A 50 0.16 24.29 13.50
N SER A 51 0.78 25.14 14.32
CA SER A 51 2.11 24.86 14.87
C SER A 51 2.10 23.68 15.84
N ASP A 52 1.03 23.49 16.60
CA ASP A 52 0.90 22.38 17.53
C ASP A 52 0.71 21.07 16.79
N TRP A 53 -0.10 21.06 15.74
CA TRP A 53 -0.30 19.89 14.91
C TRP A 53 0.99 19.44 14.24
N LYS A 54 1.77 20.38 13.69
CA LYS A 54 3.11 20.10 13.13
C LYS A 54 4.09 19.56 14.17
N LYS A 55 4.02 20.04 15.41
CA LYS A 55 4.83 19.50 16.52
C LYS A 55 4.41 18.06 16.82
N LEU A 56 3.11 17.82 17.04
CA LEU A 56 2.58 16.51 17.40
C LEU A 56 2.83 15.46 16.32
N GLU A 57 2.82 15.83 15.04
CA GLU A 57 3.09 14.94 13.90
C GLU A 57 4.40 14.15 14.03
N ASN A 58 5.41 14.74 14.68
CA ASN A 58 6.75 14.17 14.77
C ASN A 58 7.09 13.60 16.15
N VAL A 59 6.22 13.78 17.16
CA VAL A 59 6.49 13.30 18.52
C VAL A 59 5.97 11.88 18.70
N LYS A 60 6.79 11.02 19.31
CA LYS A 60 6.46 9.62 19.58
C LYS A 60 5.61 9.47 20.84
N PHE A 61 4.30 9.54 20.71
CA PHE A 61 3.36 9.36 21.84
C PHE A 61 2.34 8.24 21.65
N ILE A 62 2.28 7.61 20.47
CA ILE A 62 1.32 6.54 20.19
C ILE A 62 1.97 5.20 20.46
N LEU A 63 1.47 4.44 21.43
CA LEU A 63 2.00 3.11 21.75
C LEU A 63 1.44 2.04 20.81
N ILE A 64 2.34 1.30 20.14
CA ILE A 64 1.99 0.10 19.37
C ILE A 64 2.19 -1.13 20.25
N GLN A 65 1.09 -1.73 20.74
CA GLN A 65 1.14 -2.84 21.70
C GLN A 65 1.94 -4.05 21.21
N SER A 66 1.83 -4.41 19.93
CA SER A 66 2.51 -5.59 19.37
C SER A 66 4.04 -5.48 19.43
N THR A 67 4.57 -4.26 19.44
CA THR A 67 6.02 -4.00 19.48
C THR A 67 6.48 -3.34 20.78
N ASN A 68 5.53 -2.94 21.64
CA ASN A 68 5.76 -2.13 22.83
C ASN A 68 6.63 -0.88 22.56
N LYS A 69 6.44 -0.24 21.39
CA LYS A 69 7.18 0.95 20.97
C LYS A 69 6.26 2.13 20.74
N PHE A 70 6.73 3.30 21.13
CA PHE A 70 6.10 4.57 20.78
C PHE A 70 6.48 4.99 19.37
N VAL A 71 5.49 5.39 18.59
CA VAL A 71 5.63 5.88 17.22
C VAL A 71 5.04 7.28 17.10
N SER A 72 5.54 8.03 16.12
CA SER A 72 4.96 9.33 15.79
C SER A 72 3.68 9.13 14.96
N PRO A 73 2.74 10.09 14.97
CA PRO A 73 1.58 10.05 14.09
C PRO A 73 1.93 9.79 12.62
N ARG A 74 3.01 10.41 12.13
CA ARG A 74 3.46 10.27 10.73
C ARG A 74 3.96 8.86 10.37
N ASP A 75 4.44 8.10 11.36
CA ASP A 75 5.02 6.76 11.17
C ASP A 75 3.97 5.63 11.28
N CYS A 76 2.69 5.96 11.40
CA CYS A 76 1.61 4.98 11.57
C CYS A 76 0.37 5.32 10.75
N PHE A 77 -0.53 4.34 10.65
CA PHE A 77 -1.72 4.43 9.81
C PHE A 77 -2.98 4.08 10.59
N LEU A 78 -4.08 4.79 10.30
CA LEU A 78 -5.39 4.40 10.80
C LEU A 78 -5.80 3.05 10.21
N LYS A 79 -6.21 2.11 11.06
CA LYS A 79 -6.61 0.77 10.65
C LYS A 79 -7.75 0.83 9.61
N LEU A 80 -7.62 0.06 8.54
CA LEU A 80 -8.67 -0.13 7.55
C LEU A 80 -9.62 -1.26 7.98
N LYS A 81 -10.86 -1.24 7.50
CA LYS A 81 -11.83 -2.32 7.77
C LYS A 81 -11.39 -3.69 7.21
N GLU A 82 -10.54 -3.70 6.18
CA GLU A 82 -9.99 -4.92 5.59
C GLU A 82 -8.67 -5.32 6.29
N GLY A 83 -8.66 -6.47 6.96
CA GLY A 83 -7.53 -6.88 7.80
C GLY A 83 -6.40 -7.66 7.10
N SER A 84 -6.53 -8.02 5.81
CA SER A 84 -5.54 -8.91 5.18
C SER A 84 -4.16 -8.29 4.93
N LEU A 85 -4.03 -6.96 5.11
CA LEU A 85 -2.77 -6.23 4.98
C LEU A 85 -2.25 -5.69 6.32
N ASP A 86 -2.81 -6.18 7.44
CA ASP A 86 -2.49 -5.72 8.79
C ASP A 86 -1.00 -5.89 9.14
N ASN A 87 -0.31 -6.82 8.50
CA ASN A 87 1.09 -7.13 8.80
C ASN A 87 2.12 -6.24 8.08
N PHE A 88 1.69 -5.37 7.15
CA PHE A 88 2.59 -4.56 6.32
C PHE A 88 2.73 -3.11 6.78
N PHE A 89 1.91 -2.66 7.75
CA PHE A 89 1.96 -1.31 8.29
C PHE A 89 1.82 -1.30 9.80
N LEU A 90 2.21 -0.20 10.43
CA LEU A 90 1.94 0.07 11.84
C LEU A 90 0.56 0.68 11.97
N TRP A 91 -0.42 -0.17 12.26
CA TRP A 91 -1.82 0.25 12.38
C TRP A 91 -2.17 0.72 13.78
N VAL A 92 -3.03 1.73 13.84
CA VAL A 92 -3.63 2.23 15.09
C VAL A 92 -5.13 2.33 14.94
N ASP A 93 -5.84 1.97 16.01
CA ASP A 93 -7.28 2.17 16.13
C ASP A 93 -7.66 2.30 17.60
N PHE A 94 -8.12 3.48 17.98
CA PHE A 94 -8.59 3.79 19.33
C PHE A 94 -10.09 4.16 19.34
N GLY A 95 -10.81 3.87 18.26
CA GLY A 95 -12.20 4.27 18.07
C GLY A 95 -12.36 5.65 17.43
N THR A 96 -13.59 5.99 17.03
CA THR A 96 -13.89 7.12 16.14
C THR A 96 -13.33 8.45 16.62
N LYS A 97 -13.66 8.86 17.85
CA LYS A 97 -13.28 10.18 18.40
C LYS A 97 -11.76 10.29 18.62
N ALA A 98 -11.13 9.25 19.13
CA ALA A 98 -9.67 9.22 19.29
C ALA A 98 -8.96 9.29 17.92
N ASN A 99 -9.44 8.53 16.94
CA ASN A 99 -8.87 8.51 15.60
C ASN A 99 -9.05 9.85 14.85
N GLU A 100 -10.10 10.62 15.13
CA GLU A 100 -10.27 12.00 14.61
C GLU A 100 -9.14 12.92 15.11
N PHE A 101 -8.84 12.89 16.41
CA PHE A 101 -7.71 13.63 16.98
C PHE A 101 -6.38 13.17 16.40
N LEU A 102 -6.15 11.86 16.29
CA LEU A 102 -4.93 11.31 15.71
C LEU A 102 -4.77 11.68 14.23
N ALA A 103 -5.87 11.76 13.48
CA ALA A 103 -5.85 12.24 12.10
C ALA A 103 -5.39 13.70 12.01
N LYS A 104 -5.85 14.57 12.93
CA LYS A 104 -5.35 15.95 13.05
C LYS A 104 -3.87 16.01 13.44
N CYS A 105 -3.41 15.06 14.25
CA CYS A 105 -1.99 14.93 14.58
C CYS A 105 -1.13 14.40 13.42
N GLY A 106 -1.71 13.94 12.30
CA GLY A 106 -0.95 13.45 11.13
C GLY A 106 -1.02 11.94 10.88
N VAL A 107 -1.79 11.18 11.67
CA VAL A 107 -2.05 9.77 11.34
C VAL A 107 -2.94 9.70 10.11
N LYS A 108 -2.40 9.20 9.00
CA LYS A 108 -3.13 9.10 7.73
C LYS A 108 -3.73 7.72 7.52
N LYS A 109 -4.66 7.63 6.57
CA LYS A 109 -4.99 6.36 5.89
C LYS A 109 -3.94 6.11 4.81
N PRO A 110 -3.53 4.85 4.55
CA PRO A 110 -2.52 4.58 3.53
C PRO A 110 -3.07 4.89 2.13
N SER A 111 -2.25 5.58 1.35
CA SER A 111 -2.49 5.90 -0.05
C SER A 111 -1.95 4.80 -0.96
N SER A 112 -2.31 4.84 -2.26
CA SER A 112 -1.70 3.98 -3.28
C SER A 112 -0.15 4.05 -3.25
N TYR A 113 0.40 5.25 -3.01
CA TYR A 113 1.84 5.45 -2.85
C TYR A 113 2.40 4.67 -1.65
N ASP A 114 1.72 4.68 -0.50
CA ASP A 114 2.15 3.93 0.68
C ASP A 114 2.15 2.41 0.43
N PHE A 115 1.13 1.89 -0.28
CA PHE A 115 1.12 0.49 -0.71
C PHE A 115 2.23 0.16 -1.71
N SER A 116 2.60 1.11 -2.58
CA SER A 116 3.69 0.92 -3.55
C SER A 116 5.07 0.76 -2.89
N LYS A 117 5.20 1.21 -1.64
CA LYS A 117 6.43 1.05 -0.84
C LYS A 117 6.52 -0.29 -0.11
N ILE A 118 5.47 -1.11 -0.13
CA ILE A 118 5.56 -2.47 0.42
C ILE A 118 6.48 -3.31 -0.46
N SER A 119 7.68 -3.56 0.04
CA SER A 119 8.65 -4.46 -0.53
C SER A 119 9.13 -5.40 0.56
N VAL A 120 9.05 -6.70 0.32
CA VAL A 120 9.47 -7.74 1.25
C VAL A 120 10.50 -8.61 0.55
N ASP A 121 11.67 -8.74 1.14
CA ASP A 121 12.73 -9.59 0.60
C ASP A 121 12.39 -11.09 0.81
N PRO A 122 12.79 -12.01 -0.09
CA PRO A 122 12.55 -13.44 0.07
C PRO A 122 13.11 -14.05 1.36
N SER A 123 14.17 -13.48 1.93
CA SER A 123 14.72 -13.91 3.21
C SER A 123 13.88 -13.48 4.42
N HIS A 124 12.95 -12.54 4.23
CA HIS A 124 12.14 -11.99 5.31
C HIS A 124 10.99 -12.94 5.69
N LYS A 125 10.71 -13.08 6.99
CA LYS A 125 9.65 -13.96 7.53
C LYS A 125 8.25 -13.72 6.97
N LEU A 126 7.98 -12.52 6.44
CA LEU A 126 6.69 -12.15 5.85
C LEU A 126 6.60 -12.44 4.34
N TRP A 127 7.63 -13.02 3.71
CA TRP A 127 7.65 -13.24 2.26
C TRP A 127 6.46 -14.05 1.75
N ASN A 128 6.12 -15.15 2.42
CA ASN A 128 4.96 -15.97 2.02
C ASN A 128 3.65 -15.20 2.12
N LEU A 129 3.46 -14.45 3.22
CA LEU A 129 2.28 -13.60 3.40
C LEU A 129 2.22 -12.47 2.37
N TYR A 130 3.37 -11.90 2.00
CA TYR A 130 3.48 -10.91 0.93
C TYR A 130 3.01 -11.48 -0.40
N LEU A 131 3.47 -12.69 -0.76
CA LEU A 131 3.05 -13.38 -1.97
C LEU A 131 1.54 -13.68 -1.98
N GLU A 132 0.99 -14.16 -0.86
CA GLU A 132 -0.45 -14.44 -0.71
C GLU A 132 -1.32 -13.19 -0.88
N ASN A 133 -0.80 -12.02 -0.51
CA ASN A 133 -1.54 -10.77 -0.59
C ASN A 133 -1.11 -9.88 -1.76
N TYR A 134 -0.18 -10.32 -2.62
CA TYR A 134 0.43 -9.47 -3.63
C TYR A 134 -0.59 -8.90 -4.63
N LEU A 135 -1.56 -9.71 -5.09
CA LEU A 135 -2.63 -9.22 -5.96
C LEU A 135 -3.51 -8.16 -5.28
N LYS A 136 -3.78 -8.30 -3.97
CA LYS A 136 -4.51 -7.28 -3.20
C LYS A 136 -3.69 -5.99 -3.08
N ILE A 137 -2.38 -6.11 -2.87
CA ILE A 137 -1.45 -4.99 -2.86
C ILE A 137 -1.48 -4.27 -4.21
N LEU A 138 -1.39 -4.99 -5.34
CA LEU A 138 -1.53 -4.41 -6.68
C LEU A 138 -2.87 -3.70 -6.88
N THR A 139 -3.97 -4.25 -6.36
CA THR A 139 -5.28 -3.58 -6.39
C THR A 139 -5.26 -2.25 -5.63
N LYS A 140 -4.60 -2.17 -4.48
CA LYS A 140 -4.46 -0.91 -3.72
C LYS A 140 -3.50 0.08 -4.38
N ILE A 141 -2.44 -0.41 -5.01
CA ILE A 141 -1.49 0.42 -5.78
C ILE A 141 -2.18 1.00 -7.01
N ASN A 142 -3.04 0.23 -7.68
CA ASN A 142 -3.64 0.60 -8.96
C ASN A 142 -2.57 1.03 -9.99
N PRO A 143 -1.61 0.14 -10.35
CA PRO A 143 -0.49 0.50 -11.19
C PRO A 143 -0.93 0.91 -12.60
N ASN A 144 -0.25 1.92 -13.15
CA ASN A 144 -0.38 2.30 -14.56
C ASN A 144 0.21 1.22 -15.48
N LEU A 145 0.03 1.38 -16.80
CA LEU A 145 0.45 0.39 -17.79
C LEU A 145 1.95 0.09 -17.71
N GLU A 146 2.79 1.13 -17.72
CA GLU A 146 4.25 0.99 -17.64
C GLU A 146 4.68 0.21 -16.39
N THR A 147 4.13 0.56 -15.24
CA THR A 147 4.46 -0.09 -13.96
C THR A 147 4.09 -1.57 -13.98
N ILE A 148 2.88 -1.93 -14.43
CA ILE A 148 2.46 -3.34 -14.42
C ILE A 148 3.24 -4.18 -15.42
N LEU A 149 3.59 -3.64 -16.59
CA LEU A 149 4.41 -4.34 -17.58
C LEU A 149 5.84 -4.56 -17.08
N ASN A 150 6.45 -3.56 -16.44
CA ASN A 150 7.78 -3.70 -15.83
C ASN A 150 7.79 -4.74 -14.70
N LEU A 151 6.74 -4.79 -13.88
CA LEU A 151 6.59 -5.83 -12.85
C LEU A 151 6.42 -7.23 -13.48
N ALA A 152 5.64 -7.34 -14.56
CA ALA A 152 5.44 -8.59 -15.31
C ALA A 152 6.68 -9.02 -16.14
N ALA A 153 7.65 -8.13 -16.33
CA ALA A 153 8.91 -8.43 -17.01
C ALA A 153 10.09 -8.68 -16.06
N ASN A 154 9.98 -8.27 -14.79
CA ASN A 154 11.07 -8.33 -13.83
C ASN A 154 11.45 -9.80 -13.52
N PRO A 155 12.69 -10.24 -13.81
CA PRO A 155 13.09 -11.64 -13.65
C PRO A 155 13.45 -12.01 -12.21
N ILE A 156 13.61 -11.04 -11.30
CA ILE A 156 14.16 -11.26 -9.95
C ILE A 156 13.30 -12.26 -9.16
N TYR A 157 11.96 -12.15 -9.25
CA TYR A 157 11.03 -12.99 -8.51
C TYR A 157 9.97 -13.60 -9.44
N PRO A 158 10.14 -14.85 -9.92
CA PRO A 158 9.25 -15.48 -10.89
C PRO A 158 7.77 -15.50 -10.47
N LYS A 159 7.48 -15.72 -9.18
CA LYS A 159 6.10 -15.74 -8.69
C LYS A 159 5.46 -14.35 -8.69
N ILE A 160 6.23 -13.30 -8.35
CA ILE A 160 5.77 -11.91 -8.45
C ILE A 160 5.48 -11.57 -9.90
N ARG A 161 6.43 -11.89 -10.79
CA ARG A 161 6.30 -11.70 -12.24
C ARG A 161 5.02 -12.32 -12.80
N GLU A 162 4.74 -13.56 -12.43
CA GLU A 162 3.54 -14.29 -12.86
C GLU A 162 2.25 -13.64 -12.31
N MET A 163 2.23 -13.22 -11.05
CA MET A 163 1.07 -12.54 -10.46
C MET A 163 0.85 -11.16 -11.09
N SER A 164 1.91 -10.42 -11.42
CA SER A 164 1.82 -9.14 -12.13
C SER A 164 1.26 -9.32 -13.54
N LEU A 165 1.73 -10.34 -14.27
CA LEU A 165 1.17 -10.70 -15.58
C LEU A 165 -0.31 -11.06 -15.46
N LYS A 166 -0.68 -11.90 -14.49
CA LYS A 166 -2.08 -12.24 -14.22
C LYS A 166 -2.92 -11.00 -13.96
N TYR A 167 -2.45 -10.10 -13.11
CA TYR A 167 -3.15 -8.85 -12.81
C TYR A 167 -3.37 -8.00 -14.06
N PHE A 168 -2.33 -7.86 -14.91
CA PHE A 168 -2.44 -7.18 -16.20
C PHE A 168 -3.51 -7.83 -17.10
N VAL A 169 -3.43 -9.14 -17.29
CA VAL A 169 -4.32 -9.92 -18.17
C VAL A 169 -5.77 -9.89 -17.69
N ASP A 170 -6.01 -9.96 -16.38
CA ASP A 170 -7.34 -9.95 -15.77
C ASP A 170 -7.98 -8.55 -15.83
N ASN A 171 -7.18 -7.49 -15.80
CA ASN A 171 -7.64 -6.10 -15.84
C ASN A 171 -7.44 -5.43 -17.20
N PHE A 172 -7.08 -6.19 -18.24
CA PHE A 172 -6.65 -5.64 -19.53
C PHE A 172 -7.71 -4.72 -20.12
N TYR A 173 -8.93 -5.23 -20.35
CA TYR A 173 -9.98 -4.44 -20.99
C TYR A 173 -10.51 -3.30 -20.12
N SER A 174 -10.56 -3.49 -18.79
CA SER A 174 -11.12 -2.50 -17.88
C SER A 174 -10.16 -1.35 -17.54
N LYS A 175 -8.84 -1.57 -17.60
CA LYS A 175 -7.83 -0.55 -17.26
C LYS A 175 -6.88 -0.19 -18.39
N TYR A 176 -6.38 -1.18 -19.10
CA TYR A 176 -5.13 -1.02 -19.87
C TYR A 176 -5.38 -0.86 -21.37
N SER A 177 -6.43 -1.48 -21.91
CA SER A 177 -6.75 -1.54 -23.35
C SER A 177 -6.72 -0.18 -24.04
N LYS A 178 -7.28 0.86 -23.42
CA LYS A 178 -7.34 2.22 -23.98
C LYS A 178 -5.96 2.85 -24.19
N PHE A 179 -4.98 2.48 -23.36
CA PHE A 179 -3.63 3.04 -23.38
C PHE A 179 -2.60 2.07 -23.97
N TYR A 180 -2.99 0.81 -24.21
CA TYR A 180 -2.11 -0.23 -24.69
C TYR A 180 -1.95 -0.14 -26.21
N LYS A 181 -0.73 0.15 -26.65
CA LYS A 181 -0.32 0.11 -28.04
C LYS A 181 0.87 -0.82 -28.16
N PRO A 182 0.72 -2.03 -28.73
CA PRO A 182 1.80 -3.00 -28.79
C PRO A 182 3.11 -2.41 -29.33
N GLU A 183 3.05 -1.62 -30.39
CA GLU A 183 4.19 -1.07 -31.11
C GLU A 183 5.03 -0.09 -30.27
N GLU A 184 4.45 0.51 -29.23
CA GLU A 184 5.14 1.40 -28.30
C GLU A 184 5.72 0.66 -27.08
N ILE A 185 5.49 -0.66 -26.96
CA ILE A 185 5.89 -1.45 -25.80
C ILE A 185 7.20 -2.20 -26.07
N ASP A 186 8.27 -1.67 -25.47
CA ASP A 186 9.62 -2.24 -25.57
C ASP A 186 9.99 -3.18 -24.40
N VAL A 187 8.99 -3.81 -23.78
CA VAL A 187 9.17 -4.63 -22.57
C VAL A 187 8.92 -6.11 -22.88
N ALA A 188 9.87 -6.98 -22.49
CA ALA A 188 9.74 -8.43 -22.67
C ALA A 188 8.93 -9.08 -21.53
N PHE A 189 7.62 -8.86 -21.52
CA PHE A 189 6.70 -9.33 -20.47
C PHE A 189 5.86 -10.56 -20.85
N LEU A 190 5.91 -11.03 -22.10
CA LEU A 190 5.11 -12.18 -22.56
C LEU A 190 5.88 -13.50 -22.36
N PRO A 191 5.40 -14.43 -21.52
CA PRO A 191 6.04 -15.73 -21.35
C PRO A 191 5.90 -16.58 -22.61
N CYS A 192 6.92 -17.40 -22.88
CA CYS A 192 6.93 -18.31 -24.02
C CYS A 192 6.76 -19.77 -23.57
N SER A 193 6.11 -20.61 -24.38
CA SER A 193 5.87 -22.04 -24.07
C SER A 193 7.09 -22.92 -24.39
N ASN A 194 7.90 -22.52 -25.35
CA ASN A 194 9.04 -23.28 -25.84
C ASN A 194 10.37 -22.88 -25.19
N SER A 195 10.35 -22.01 -24.18
CA SER A 195 11.52 -21.61 -23.40
C SER A 195 11.08 -21.05 -22.05
N ASN A 196 11.97 -21.00 -21.06
CA ASN A 196 11.73 -20.23 -19.82
C ASN A 196 11.94 -18.71 -20.02
N SER A 197 11.92 -18.26 -21.27
CA SER A 197 12.16 -16.87 -21.63
C SER A 197 10.86 -16.11 -21.81
N TYR A 198 10.99 -14.79 -21.76
CA TYR A 198 9.91 -13.89 -22.10
C TYR A 198 10.32 -13.08 -23.34
N ALA A 199 9.34 -12.49 -23.98
CA ALA A 199 9.48 -11.83 -25.26
C ALA A 199 8.67 -10.54 -25.30
N LYS A 200 9.08 -9.61 -26.16
CA LYS A 200 8.22 -8.54 -26.65
C LYS A 200 7.15 -9.13 -27.59
N HIS A 201 6.10 -8.37 -27.85
CA HIS A 201 5.04 -8.80 -28.76
C HIS A 201 5.55 -9.15 -30.18
N SER A 202 6.63 -8.48 -30.63
CA SER A 202 7.29 -8.68 -31.92
C SER A 202 8.30 -9.84 -31.96
N GLU A 203 8.64 -10.41 -30.81
CA GLU A 203 9.68 -11.44 -30.66
C GLU A 203 9.11 -12.85 -30.45
N CYS A 204 7.78 -12.98 -30.32
CA CYS A 204 7.09 -14.26 -30.20
C CYS A 204 5.87 -14.36 -31.13
N PHE A 205 5.42 -15.59 -31.35
CA PHE A 205 4.36 -15.90 -32.31
C PHE A 205 3.35 -16.91 -31.74
N ILE A 206 2.16 -16.97 -32.36
CA ILE A 206 1.11 -17.93 -31.99
C ILE A 206 1.33 -19.29 -32.67
N ASN A 207 1.84 -19.32 -33.91
CA ASN A 207 1.96 -20.55 -34.69
C ASN A 207 3.08 -21.48 -34.17
N ASP A 208 2.69 -22.61 -33.56
CA ASP A 208 3.60 -23.62 -33.04
C ASP A 208 4.61 -24.14 -34.07
N LYS A 209 4.30 -24.13 -35.37
CA LYS A 209 5.25 -24.57 -36.41
C LYS A 209 6.52 -23.71 -36.43
N CYS A 210 6.43 -22.44 -36.05
CA CYS A 210 7.58 -21.53 -35.99
C CYS A 210 8.62 -21.97 -34.94
N LYS A 211 8.24 -22.80 -33.96
CA LYS A 211 9.16 -23.41 -33.00
C LYS A 211 10.25 -24.25 -33.69
N SER A 212 9.91 -24.95 -34.79
CA SER A 212 10.83 -25.84 -35.51
C SER A 212 12.05 -25.14 -36.12
N ILE A 213 11.94 -23.82 -36.33
CA ILE A 213 12.99 -22.97 -36.91
C ILE A 213 13.49 -21.92 -35.90
N GLY A 214 13.24 -22.14 -34.61
CA GLY A 214 13.86 -21.37 -33.53
C GLY A 214 13.10 -20.12 -33.03
N PHE A 215 11.91 -19.83 -33.56
CA PHE A 215 11.11 -18.70 -33.05
C PHE A 215 10.49 -19.01 -31.68
N LYS A 216 10.35 -17.98 -30.83
CA LYS A 216 9.63 -18.09 -29.56
C LYS A 216 8.13 -18.15 -29.79
N ILE A 217 7.45 -19.00 -29.02
CA ILE A 217 5.99 -19.16 -29.09
C ILE A 217 5.38 -18.67 -27.79
N ILE A 218 4.35 -17.82 -27.87
CA ILE A 218 3.64 -17.34 -26.67
C ILE A 218 3.05 -18.52 -25.87
N ARG A 219 3.05 -18.39 -24.53
CA ARG A 219 2.47 -19.37 -23.61
C ARG A 219 1.00 -19.66 -23.96
N GLU A 220 0.62 -20.93 -23.84
CA GLU A 220 -0.64 -21.45 -24.35
C GLU A 220 -1.89 -20.77 -23.76
N ASP A 221 -1.87 -20.49 -22.47
CA ASP A 221 -2.93 -19.80 -21.73
C ASP A 221 -3.20 -18.36 -22.22
N LEU A 222 -2.25 -17.75 -22.91
CA LEU A 222 -2.38 -16.38 -23.44
C LEU A 222 -2.78 -16.34 -24.91
N ARG A 223 -2.83 -17.48 -25.63
CA ARG A 223 -3.08 -17.52 -27.08
C ARG A 223 -4.41 -16.88 -27.49
N SER A 224 -5.45 -17.04 -26.66
CA SER A 224 -6.76 -16.43 -26.90
C SER A 224 -6.77 -14.90 -26.85
N LYS A 225 -5.79 -14.30 -26.16
CA LYS A 225 -5.59 -12.85 -26.04
C LYS A 225 -4.35 -12.34 -26.79
N ALA A 226 -3.65 -13.22 -27.52
CA ALA A 226 -2.38 -12.89 -28.17
C ALA A 226 -2.51 -11.74 -29.18
N GLY A 227 -3.63 -11.70 -29.91
CA GLY A 227 -3.96 -10.59 -30.82
C GLY A 227 -4.06 -9.25 -30.11
N ASP A 228 -4.69 -9.20 -28.93
CA ASP A 228 -4.80 -7.97 -28.13
C ASP A 228 -3.44 -7.46 -27.66
N PHE A 229 -2.50 -8.38 -27.45
CA PHE A 229 -1.13 -8.04 -27.05
C PHE A 229 -0.22 -7.68 -28.23
N GLY A 230 -0.72 -7.74 -29.47
CA GLY A 230 0.03 -7.45 -30.70
C GLY A 230 0.97 -8.58 -31.12
N VAL A 231 0.73 -9.80 -30.62
CA VAL A 231 1.48 -11.00 -30.99
C VAL A 231 0.94 -11.55 -32.29
N ARG A 232 1.83 -11.76 -33.26
CA ARG A 232 1.44 -12.18 -34.61
C ARG A 232 1.27 -13.68 -34.70
N GLN A 233 0.42 -14.12 -35.63
CA GLN A 233 0.30 -15.54 -35.95
C GLN A 233 1.62 -16.10 -36.50
N ASN A 234 2.27 -15.37 -37.42
CA ASN A 234 3.49 -15.79 -38.12
C ASN A 234 4.50 -14.63 -38.19
N PRO A 235 5.80 -14.91 -38.37
CA PRO A 235 6.79 -13.91 -38.78
C PRO A 235 6.37 -13.20 -40.07
N ASN A 236 6.80 -11.95 -40.23
CA ASN A 236 6.63 -11.24 -41.50
C ASN A 236 7.40 -11.98 -42.62
N ARG A 237 6.89 -11.88 -43.84
CA ARG A 237 7.64 -12.24 -45.04
C ARG A 237 8.77 -11.23 -45.31
#